data_AF-A0AA89BX53-F1
#
_entry.id   AF-A0AA89BX53-F1
#
_cell.length_a   1.000
_cell.length_b   1.000
_cell.length_c   1.000
_cell.angle_alpha   90.00
_cell.angle_beta   90.00
_cell.angle_gamma   90.00
#
_symmetry.space_group_name_H-M   'P 1'
#
loop_
_entity.id
_entity.type
_entity.pdbx_description
1 polymer ?
#
loop_
_entity_poly.entity_id
_entity_poly.type
_entity_poly.pdbx_seq_one_letter_code
_entity_poly.pdbx_strand_id
1 'polypeptide(L)'
;MAERKKQVRFTEQADLQLLKEVVASNPYKDKSKWSEIGETISSDGFTIDSRRARERTALLLAQHKKKDSENKKKSGVDEIYDEKASLLDDILSLKEEEDEKKNEKEKQGQDVRKRALENLSKDEEENTPKKRTSNTNIMDYLRQKSEQESKSRREELRLRSEELKLEREKFELEKQERKQRLEVERQEKTMMFDLLKKFIK
;
A
#
# COMPACT_ATOMS: atom_id res chain seq x y z
N MET A 1 31.20 24.54 23.19
CA MET A 1 29.77 24.23 23.04
C MET A 1 29.56 23.70 21.64
N ALA A 2 28.93 22.52 21.46
CA ALA A 2 28.70 21.97 20.13
C ALA A 2 27.61 22.79 19.42
N GLU A 3 27.94 23.35 18.26
CA GLU A 3 27.00 24.12 17.43
C GLU A 3 25.85 23.20 16.97
N ARG A 4 24.60 23.62 17.20
CA ARG A 4 23.44 22.81 16.78
C ARG A 4 23.40 22.74 15.26
N LYS A 5 23.37 21.53 14.71
CA LYS A 5 23.20 21.31 13.26
C LYS A 5 21.93 22.00 12.79
N LYS A 6 22.06 22.85 11.76
CA LYS A 6 20.92 23.56 11.15
C LYS A 6 19.92 22.54 10.60
N GLN A 7 18.63 22.78 10.84
CA GLN A 7 17.57 21.92 10.32
C GLN A 7 17.50 22.06 8.80
N VAL A 8 17.79 20.97 8.09
CA VAL A 8 17.69 20.93 6.63
C VAL A 8 16.23 20.79 6.20
N ARG A 9 15.77 21.70 5.33
CA ARG A 9 14.43 21.67 4.73
C ARG A 9 14.54 21.38 3.24
N PHE A 10 13.83 20.37 2.77
CA PHE A 10 13.73 20.05 1.35
C PHE A 10 12.81 21.04 0.65
N THR A 11 13.32 21.68 -0.39
CA THR A 11 12.52 22.45 -1.35
C THR A 11 12.05 21.52 -2.47
N GLU A 12 11.12 21.99 -3.29
CA GLU A 12 10.67 21.24 -4.46
C GLU A 12 11.80 20.99 -5.47
N GLN A 13 12.68 21.97 -5.67
CA GLN A 13 13.87 21.82 -6.50
C GLN A 13 14.84 20.77 -5.94
N ALA A 14 15.04 20.75 -4.62
CA ALA A 14 15.89 19.75 -3.97
C ALA A 14 15.27 18.34 -4.09
N ASP A 15 13.94 18.21 -4.02
CA ASP A 15 13.25 16.95 -4.31
C ASP A 15 13.48 16.50 -5.75
N LEU A 16 13.34 17.40 -6.74
CA LEU A 16 13.58 17.08 -8.15
C LEU A 16 15.01 16.61 -8.40
N GLN A 17 16.01 17.31 -7.83
CA GLN A 17 17.41 16.91 -7.94
C GLN A 17 17.66 15.53 -7.29
N LEU A 18 17.11 15.31 -6.09
CA LEU A 18 17.18 14.01 -5.42
C LEU A 18 16.60 12.89 -6.29
N LEU A 19 15.42 13.10 -6.86
CA LEU A 19 14.74 12.06 -7.65
C LEU A 19 15.49 11.76 -8.95
N LYS A 20 15.99 12.79 -9.66
CA LYS A 20 16.85 12.62 -10.84
C LYS A 20 18.08 11.77 -10.53
N GLU A 21 18.75 12.08 -9.41
CA GLU A 21 19.96 11.39 -9.01
C GLU A 21 19.67 9.94 -8.58
N VAL A 22 18.51 9.68 -7.95
CA VAL A 22 18.06 8.32 -7.61
C VAL A 22 17.79 7.49 -8.88
N VAL A 23 17.16 8.07 -9.90
CA VAL A 23 16.94 7.37 -11.18
C VAL A 23 18.27 7.07 -11.87
N ALA A 24 19.18 8.05 -11.91
CA ALA A 24 20.48 7.90 -12.57
C ALA A 24 21.40 6.88 -11.88
N SER A 25 21.51 6.95 -10.56
CA SER A 25 22.41 6.09 -9.78
C SER A 25 21.80 4.73 -9.41
N ASN A 26 20.47 4.58 -9.48
CA ASN A 26 19.69 3.39 -9.10
C ASN A 26 20.18 2.70 -7.81
N PRO A 27 19.89 3.29 -6.64
CA PRO A 27 20.36 2.77 -5.35
C PRO A 27 19.56 1.55 -4.85
N TYR A 28 18.55 1.10 -5.60
CA TYR A 28 17.82 -0.13 -5.30
C TYR A 28 18.62 -1.36 -5.71
N LYS A 29 19.29 -1.28 -6.87
CA LYS A 29 20.23 -2.29 -7.36
C LYS A 29 21.51 -2.34 -6.50
N ASP A 30 22.04 -1.18 -6.12
CA ASP A 30 23.21 -1.07 -5.25
C ASP A 30 22.97 -0.06 -4.11
N LYS A 31 22.79 -0.57 -2.90
CA LYS A 31 22.50 0.27 -1.72
C LYS A 31 23.63 1.22 -1.35
N SER A 32 24.87 0.97 -1.78
CA SER A 32 26.01 1.86 -1.48
C SER A 32 25.85 3.24 -2.14
N LYS A 33 25.12 3.30 -3.26
CA LYS A 33 24.83 4.51 -4.03
C LYS A 33 24.08 5.58 -3.25
N TRP A 34 23.39 5.23 -2.16
CA TRP A 34 22.76 6.25 -1.30
C TRP A 34 23.74 7.27 -0.71
N SER A 35 25.01 6.90 -0.47
CA SER A 35 26.03 7.85 0.00
C SER A 35 26.39 8.84 -1.10
N GLU A 36 26.69 8.33 -2.29
CA GLU A 36 27.02 9.12 -3.47
C GLU A 36 25.91 10.11 -3.82
N ILE A 37 24.65 9.65 -3.83
CA ILE A 37 23.48 10.50 -4.05
C ILE A 37 23.40 11.64 -3.03
N GLY A 38 23.61 11.34 -1.74
CA GLY A 38 23.57 12.33 -0.67
C GLY A 38 24.67 13.39 -0.79
N GLU A 39 25.86 12.97 -1.21
CA GLU A 39 27.01 13.85 -1.46
C GLU A 39 26.77 14.74 -2.69
N THR A 40 26.30 14.17 -3.80
CA THR A 40 26.04 14.89 -5.06
C THR A 40 25.01 16.00 -4.92
N ILE A 41 23.94 15.77 -4.15
CA ILE A 41 22.89 16.79 -3.97
C ILE A 41 23.17 17.75 -2.81
N SER A 42 24.23 17.51 -2.04
CA SER A 42 24.64 18.42 -0.98
C SER A 42 25.26 19.68 -1.59
N SER A 43 24.83 20.84 -1.12
CA SER A 43 25.31 22.15 -1.55
C SER A 43 25.49 23.08 -0.35
N ASP A 44 26.03 24.28 -0.56
CA ASP A 44 26.29 25.23 0.53
C ASP A 44 25.02 25.52 1.35
N GLY A 45 25.04 25.08 2.62
CA GLY A 45 23.92 25.22 3.55
C GLY A 45 22.82 24.14 3.44
N PHE A 46 22.95 23.19 2.51
CA PHE A 46 22.05 22.04 2.35
C PHE A 46 22.87 20.75 2.29
N THR A 47 23.09 20.14 3.45
CA THR A 47 23.86 18.89 3.58
C THR A 47 22.97 17.76 4.05
N ILE A 48 22.94 16.64 3.33
CA ILE A 48 22.18 15.47 3.74
C ILE A 48 23.06 14.22 3.73
N ASP A 49 22.75 13.26 4.60
CA ASP A 49 23.41 11.96 4.62
C ASP A 49 22.62 10.92 3.81
N SER A 50 23.24 9.77 3.57
CA SER A 50 22.65 8.64 2.83
C SER A 50 21.30 8.21 3.39
N ARG A 51 21.16 8.23 4.72
CA ARG A 51 19.93 7.90 5.41
C ARG A 51 18.82 8.89 5.05
N ARG A 52 19.10 10.18 5.14
CA ARG A 52 18.13 11.24 4.89
C ARG A 52 17.71 11.32 3.43
N ALA A 53 18.62 11.06 2.49
CA ALA A 53 18.29 10.88 1.07
C ALA A 53 17.26 9.76 0.89
N ARG A 54 17.55 8.56 1.43
CA ARG A 54 16.66 7.39 1.35
C ARG A 54 15.31 7.64 1.99
N GLU A 55 15.28 8.19 3.20
CA GLU A 55 14.05 8.48 3.94
C GLU A 55 13.19 9.52 3.19
N ARG A 56 13.82 10.55 2.60
CA ARG A 56 13.09 11.54 1.80
C ARG A 56 12.50 10.92 0.55
N THR A 57 13.26 10.12 -0.20
CA THR A 57 12.74 9.41 -1.38
C THR A 57 11.57 8.51 -0.99
N ALA A 58 11.69 7.73 0.09
CA ALA A 58 10.61 6.86 0.57
C ALA A 58 9.34 7.66 0.94
N LEU A 59 9.50 8.82 1.59
CA LEU A 59 8.39 9.70 1.92
C LEU A 59 7.67 10.22 0.65
N LEU A 60 8.44 10.66 -0.36
CA LEU A 60 7.89 11.15 -1.62
C LEU A 60 7.12 10.06 -2.37
N LEU A 61 7.66 8.84 -2.44
CA LEU A 61 6.97 7.70 -3.05
C LEU A 61 5.67 7.35 -2.32
N ALA A 62 5.66 7.39 -0.99
CA ALA A 62 4.46 7.13 -0.19
C ALA A 62 3.38 8.19 -0.44
N GLN A 63 3.77 9.47 -0.56
CA GLN A 63 2.86 10.56 -0.89
C GLN A 63 2.30 10.44 -2.31
N HIS A 64 3.14 10.05 -3.27
CA HIS A 64 2.76 9.81 -4.67
C HIS A 64 1.68 8.72 -4.78
N LYS A 65 1.95 7.53 -4.24
CA LYS A 65 0.99 6.42 -4.21
C LYS A 65 -0.35 6.81 -3.58
N LYS A 66 -0.32 7.64 -2.53
CA LYS A 66 -1.52 8.13 -1.87
C LYS A 66 -2.30 9.10 -2.77
N LYS A 67 -1.62 10.06 -3.41
CA LYS A 67 -2.22 10.98 -4.39
C LYS A 67 -2.85 10.20 -5.54
N ASP A 68 -2.12 9.30 -6.19
CA ASP A 68 -2.64 8.49 -7.30
C ASP A 68 -3.89 7.71 -6.90
N SER A 69 -3.91 7.14 -5.69
CA SER A 69 -5.07 6.42 -5.16
C SER A 69 -6.27 7.35 -4.93
N GLU A 70 -6.04 8.55 -4.39
CA GLU A 70 -7.08 9.56 -4.17
C GLU A 70 -7.63 10.11 -5.49
N ASN A 71 -6.75 10.33 -6.46
CA ASN A 71 -7.11 10.88 -7.77
C ASN A 71 -7.95 9.88 -8.55
N LYS A 72 -7.53 8.61 -8.61
CA LYS A 72 -8.35 7.50 -9.17
C LYS A 72 -9.72 7.36 -8.50
N LYS A 73 -9.85 7.69 -7.21
CA LYS A 73 -11.13 7.66 -6.48
C LYS A 73 -12.03 8.86 -6.78
N LYS A 74 -11.46 10.04 -7.00
CA LYS A 74 -12.21 11.30 -7.18
C LYS A 74 -12.54 11.58 -8.65
N SER A 75 -11.67 11.17 -9.56
CA SER A 75 -11.68 11.49 -10.98
C SER A 75 -11.27 10.24 -11.75
N GLY A 76 -12.12 9.77 -12.68
CA GLY A 76 -11.73 8.70 -13.62
C GLY A 76 -10.80 9.17 -14.73
N VAL A 77 -10.20 10.35 -14.61
CA VAL A 77 -9.34 11.00 -15.61
C VAL A 77 -7.93 11.12 -15.04
N ASP A 78 -6.95 10.70 -15.86
CA ASP A 78 -5.51 10.82 -15.59
C ASP A 78 -5.09 12.27 -15.34
N GLU A 79 -4.27 12.48 -14.31
CA GLU A 79 -3.71 13.77 -13.94
C GLU A 79 -2.62 14.24 -14.91
N ILE A 80 -2.33 15.54 -14.87
CA ILE A 80 -1.18 16.15 -15.54
C ILE A 80 0.08 15.58 -14.89
N TYR A 81 0.82 14.75 -15.62
CA TYR A 81 2.13 14.25 -15.22
C TYR A 81 3.13 15.42 -15.24
N ASP A 82 3.50 15.89 -14.05
CA ASP A 82 4.66 16.76 -13.89
C ASP A 82 5.96 15.92 -13.89
N GLU A 83 7.11 16.57 -14.09
CA GLU A 83 8.41 15.90 -14.12
C GLU A 83 8.65 15.07 -12.84
N LYS A 84 8.14 15.56 -11.70
CA LYS A 84 8.26 14.89 -10.41
C LYS A 84 7.50 13.57 -10.40
N ALA A 85 6.26 13.54 -10.89
CA ALA A 85 5.43 12.34 -11.00
C ALA A 85 6.10 11.29 -11.89
N SER A 86 6.60 11.70 -13.07
CA SER A 86 7.32 10.79 -13.98
C SER A 86 8.53 10.15 -13.30
N LEU A 87 9.36 10.94 -12.60
CA LEU A 87 10.51 10.41 -11.88
C LEU A 87 10.10 9.47 -10.74
N LEU A 88 8.99 9.76 -10.06
CA LEU A 88 8.48 8.90 -8.98
C LEU A 88 7.97 7.57 -9.51
N ASP A 89 7.29 7.56 -10.66
CA ASP A 89 6.85 6.34 -11.33
C ASP A 89 8.04 5.49 -11.80
N ASP A 90 9.05 6.11 -12.42
CA ASP A 90 10.28 5.42 -12.82
C ASP A 90 10.95 4.76 -11.61
N ILE A 91 11.04 5.47 -10.48
CA ILE A 91 11.63 4.93 -9.25
C ILE A 91 10.79 3.77 -8.69
N LEU A 92 9.46 3.83 -8.80
CA LEU A 92 8.60 2.72 -8.39
C LEU A 92 8.87 1.47 -9.22
N SER A 93 8.99 1.61 -10.55
CA SER A 93 9.36 0.51 -11.43
C SER A 93 10.73 -0.08 -11.07
N LEU A 94 11.76 0.76 -10.88
CA LEU A 94 13.09 0.31 -10.46
C LEU A 94 13.08 -0.46 -9.14
N LYS A 95 12.25 -0.02 -8.18
CA LYS A 95 12.11 -0.69 -6.89
C LYS A 95 11.41 -2.04 -7.02
N GLU A 96 10.34 -2.11 -7.81
CA GLU A 96 9.55 -3.32 -8.03
C GLU A 96 10.36 -4.41 -8.74
N GLU A 97 11.09 -4.05 -9.81
CA GLU A 97 11.98 -4.99 -10.51
C GLU A 97 13.02 -5.65 -9.59
N GLU A 98 13.58 -4.89 -8.65
CA GLU A 98 14.59 -5.39 -7.74
C GLU A 98 14.00 -6.21 -6.59
N ASP A 99 12.79 -5.86 -6.13
CA ASP A 99 12.05 -6.66 -5.14
C ASP A 99 11.60 -8.00 -5.74
N GLU A 100 11.19 -8.04 -7.01
CA GLU A 100 10.87 -9.27 -7.75
C GLU A 100 12.09 -10.19 -7.90
N LYS A 101 13.24 -9.66 -8.31
CA LYS A 101 14.50 -10.43 -8.41
C LYS A 101 14.93 -11.04 -7.08
N LYS A 102 14.71 -10.33 -5.97
CA LYS A 102 14.98 -10.87 -4.62
C LYS A 102 14.04 -12.01 -4.28
N ASN A 103 12.75 -11.85 -4.54
CA ASN A 103 11.75 -12.89 -4.30
C ASN A 103 12.01 -14.16 -5.14
N GLU A 104 12.43 -14.01 -6.40
CA GLU A 104 12.81 -15.14 -7.26
C GLU A 104 14.02 -15.90 -6.70
N LYS A 105 15.08 -15.19 -6.30
CA LYS A 105 16.26 -15.80 -5.67
C LYS A 105 15.91 -16.52 -4.38
N GLU A 106 15.00 -15.96 -3.58
CA GLU A 106 14.54 -16.59 -2.36
C GLU A 106 13.75 -17.88 -2.64
N LYS A 107 12.83 -17.86 -3.63
CA LYS A 107 12.10 -19.05 -4.08
C LYS A 107 13.03 -20.14 -4.58
N GLN A 108 14.01 -19.80 -5.40
CA GLN A 108 15.04 -20.75 -5.86
C GLN A 108 15.83 -21.35 -4.69
N GLY A 109 16.21 -20.52 -3.70
CA GLY A 109 16.87 -21.00 -2.50
C GLY A 109 15.99 -21.92 -1.65
N GLN A 110 14.69 -21.65 -1.56
CA GLN A 110 13.72 -22.52 -0.89
C GLN A 110 13.59 -23.87 -1.61
N ASP A 111 13.51 -23.87 -2.94
CA ASP A 111 13.42 -25.09 -3.75
C ASP A 111 14.66 -25.98 -3.62
N VAL A 112 15.87 -25.38 -3.60
CA VAL A 112 17.12 -26.12 -3.36
C VAL A 112 17.11 -26.76 -1.98
N ARG A 113 16.70 -26.02 -0.93
CA ARG A 113 16.58 -26.57 0.43
C ARG A 113 15.57 -27.71 0.49
N LYS A 114 14.42 -27.57 -0.18
CA LYS A 114 13.39 -28.60 -0.23
C LYS A 114 13.90 -29.87 -0.90
N ARG A 115 14.55 -29.76 -2.06
CA ARG A 115 15.14 -30.92 -2.77
C ARG A 115 16.23 -31.61 -1.94
N ALA A 116 17.06 -30.85 -1.23
CA ALA A 116 18.06 -31.43 -0.34
C ALA A 116 17.43 -32.24 0.81
N LEU A 117 16.36 -31.74 1.42
CA LEU A 117 15.61 -32.47 2.45
C LEU A 117 14.93 -33.73 1.91
N GLU A 118 14.35 -33.67 0.71
CA GLU A 118 13.77 -34.84 0.05
C GLU A 118 14.82 -35.93 -0.22
N ASN A 119 16.03 -35.56 -0.64
CA ASN A 119 17.11 -36.52 -0.84
C ASN A 119 17.59 -37.15 0.47
N LEU A 120 17.76 -36.36 1.54
CA LEU A 120 18.11 -36.87 2.87
C LEU A 120 17.06 -37.86 3.41
N SER A 121 15.78 -37.61 3.11
CA SER A 121 14.68 -38.49 3.54
C SER A 121 14.60 -39.81 2.76
N LYS A 122 15.14 -39.87 1.53
CA LYS A 122 15.20 -41.10 0.73
C LYS A 122 16.29 -42.06 1.20
N ASP A 123 17.39 -41.53 1.72
CA ASP A 123 18.50 -42.35 2.25
C ASP A 123 18.17 -42.98 3.62
N GLU A 124 17.12 -42.51 4.31
CA GLU A 124 16.65 -43.09 5.58
C GLU A 124 15.61 -44.22 5.43
N GLU A 125 15.19 -44.58 4.21
CA GLU A 125 14.22 -45.67 4.02
C GLU A 125 14.82 -47.10 4.09
N GLU A 126 16.15 -47.27 4.14
CA GLU A 126 16.74 -48.63 4.08
C GLU A 126 17.27 -49.22 5.40
N ASN A 127 17.54 -48.48 6.49
CA ASN A 127 17.84 -49.13 7.78
C ASN A 127 17.86 -48.15 8.96
N THR A 128 16.80 -48.07 9.77
CA THR A 128 16.87 -47.85 11.23
C THR A 128 15.47 -47.91 11.89
N PRO A 129 15.38 -48.33 13.17
CA PRO A 129 14.11 -48.37 13.90
C PRO A 129 13.62 -46.95 14.26
N LYS A 130 12.42 -46.59 13.76
CA LYS A 130 11.75 -45.30 13.96
C LYS A 130 11.51 -44.98 15.45
N LYS A 131 12.27 -44.04 16.01
CA LYS A 131 11.94 -43.38 17.29
C LYS A 131 10.81 -42.37 17.08
N ARG A 132 9.58 -42.82 17.32
CA ARG A 132 8.36 -41.99 17.27
C ARG A 132 8.11 -41.26 18.59
N THR A 133 8.86 -40.22 18.93
CA THR A 133 8.52 -39.37 20.10
C THR A 133 9.05 -37.94 19.95
N SER A 134 8.55 -37.15 18.99
CA SER A 134 8.63 -35.67 19.05
C SER A 134 7.80 -34.95 17.96
N ASN A 135 7.67 -35.56 16.76
CA ASN A 135 7.05 -34.89 15.60
C ASN A 135 5.52 -34.77 15.64
N THR A 136 4.82 -35.51 16.49
CA THR A 136 3.35 -35.44 16.61
C THR A 136 2.88 -34.06 17.09
N ASN A 137 3.60 -33.48 18.06
CA ASN A 137 3.22 -32.20 18.69
C ASN A 137 3.32 -31.01 17.73
N ILE A 138 4.29 -31.03 16.80
CA ILE A 138 4.46 -29.97 15.79
C ILE A 138 3.36 -30.05 14.73
N MET A 139 3.00 -31.26 14.29
CA MET A 139 1.93 -31.45 13.31
C MET A 139 0.56 -31.06 13.88
N ASP A 140 0.31 -31.34 15.17
CA ASP A 140 -0.90 -30.91 15.86
C ASP A 140 -0.95 -29.37 15.99
N TYR A 141 0.18 -28.73 16.31
CA TYR A 141 0.28 -27.27 16.33
C TYR A 141 0.01 -26.64 14.95
N LEU A 142 0.57 -27.22 13.87
CA LEU A 142 0.34 -26.74 12.51
C LEU A 142 -1.12 -26.91 12.08
N ARG A 143 -1.75 -28.04 12.43
CA ARG A 143 -3.18 -28.28 12.19
C ARG A 143 -4.04 -27.28 12.95
N GLN A 144 -3.77 -27.08 14.24
CA GLN A 144 -4.49 -26.13 15.08
C GLN A 144 -4.35 -24.70 14.55
N LYS A 145 -3.15 -24.30 14.12
CA LYS A 145 -2.90 -22.98 13.52
C LYS A 145 -3.67 -22.80 12.21
N SER A 146 -3.67 -23.80 11.33
CA SER A 146 -4.42 -23.79 10.08
C SER A 146 -5.94 -23.70 10.31
N GLU A 147 -6.46 -24.42 11.31
CA GLU A 147 -7.86 -24.36 11.69
C GLU A 147 -8.23 -22.99 12.28
N GLN A 148 -7.36 -22.42 13.09
CA GLN A 148 -7.55 -21.11 13.69
C GLN A 148 -7.55 -20.01 12.63
N GLU A 149 -6.60 -20.03 11.70
CA GLU A 149 -6.56 -19.10 10.57
C GLU A 149 -7.80 -19.23 9.68
N SER A 150 -8.26 -20.47 9.42
CA SER A 150 -9.49 -20.71 8.67
C SER A 150 -10.74 -20.18 9.38
N LYS A 151 -10.81 -20.31 10.71
CA LYS A 151 -11.91 -19.76 11.52
C LYS A 151 -11.89 -18.24 11.51
N SER A 152 -10.74 -17.61 11.73
CA SER A 152 -10.59 -16.15 11.67
C SER A 152 -10.99 -15.61 10.30
N ARG A 153 -10.54 -16.26 9.22
CA ARG A 153 -10.91 -15.86 7.85
C ARG A 153 -12.41 -15.99 7.58
N ARG A 154 -13.06 -17.04 8.12
CA ARG A 154 -14.52 -17.20 8.01
C ARG A 154 -15.28 -16.13 8.78
N GLU A 155 -14.84 -15.78 9.99
CA GLU A 155 -15.45 -14.70 10.76
C GLU A 155 -15.28 -13.34 10.08
N GLU A 156 -14.09 -13.05 9.55
CA GLU A 156 -13.83 -11.82 8.80
C GLU A 156 -14.75 -11.71 7.57
N LEU A 157 -14.89 -12.78 6.79
CA LEU A 157 -15.83 -12.84 5.67
C LEU A 157 -17.28 -12.65 6.12
N ARG A 158 -17.66 -13.19 7.28
CA ARG A 158 -19.01 -13.04 7.84
C ARG A 158 -19.28 -11.57 8.21
N LEU A 159 -18.36 -10.96 8.95
CA LEU A 159 -18.44 -9.55 9.36
C LEU A 159 -18.49 -8.64 8.13
N ARG A 160 -17.66 -8.90 7.11
CA ARG A 160 -17.67 -8.14 5.85
C ARG A 160 -18.99 -8.27 5.09
N SER A 161 -19.59 -9.45 5.12
CA SER A 161 -20.92 -9.69 4.52
C SER A 161 -22.03 -8.96 5.28
N GLU A 162 -21.97 -8.93 6.61
CA GLU A 162 -22.90 -8.15 7.45
C GLU A 162 -22.75 -6.64 7.22
N GLU A 163 -21.51 -6.14 7.14
CA GLU A 163 -21.23 -4.72 6.85
C GLU A 163 -21.81 -4.30 5.49
N LEU A 164 -21.60 -5.11 4.44
CA LEU A 164 -22.16 -4.84 3.11
C LEU A 164 -23.69 -4.86 3.10
N LYS A 165 -24.34 -5.66 3.96
CA LYS A 165 -25.81 -5.66 4.09
C LYS A 165 -26.29 -4.38 4.74
N LEU A 166 -25.68 -3.97 5.85
CA LEU A 166 -26.03 -2.73 6.54
C LEU A 166 -25.82 -1.51 5.63
N GLU A 167 -24.76 -1.50 4.82
CA GLU A 167 -24.50 -0.41 3.89
C GLU A 167 -25.55 -0.32 2.78
N ARG A 168 -26.01 -1.47 2.25
CA ARG A 168 -27.13 -1.51 1.30
C ARG A 168 -28.43 -1.01 1.92
N GLU A 169 -28.76 -1.46 3.13
CA GLU A 169 -29.96 -1.05 3.84
C GLU A 169 -29.94 0.46 4.15
N LYS A 170 -28.79 0.99 4.59
CA LYS A 170 -28.60 2.43 4.82
C LYS A 170 -28.80 3.23 3.53
N PHE A 171 -28.23 2.76 2.41
CA PHE A 171 -28.41 3.40 1.12
C PHE A 171 -29.89 3.41 0.67
N GLU A 172 -30.61 2.32 0.93
CA GLU A 172 -32.04 2.20 0.62
C GLU A 172 -32.89 3.15 1.46
N LEU A 173 -32.60 3.27 2.76
CA LEU A 173 -33.25 4.23 3.65
C LEU A 173 -32.98 5.68 3.22
N GLU A 174 -31.72 6.03 2.94
CA GLU A 174 -31.36 7.38 2.47
C GLU A 174 -32.08 7.73 1.16
N LYS A 175 -32.21 6.75 0.25
CA LYS A 175 -32.96 6.91 -1.00
C LYS A 175 -34.45 7.13 -0.74
N GLN A 176 -35.04 6.47 0.26
CA GLN A 176 -36.44 6.66 0.64
C GLN A 176 -36.66 8.04 1.27
N GLU A 177 -35.82 8.46 2.22
CA GLU A 177 -35.89 9.79 2.84
C GLU A 177 -35.79 10.90 1.79
N ARG A 178 -34.86 10.77 0.84
CA ARG A 178 -34.70 11.74 -0.24
C ARG A 178 -35.94 11.83 -1.13
N LYS A 179 -36.58 10.69 -1.43
CA LYS A 179 -37.83 10.67 -2.20
C LYS A 179 -38.97 11.34 -1.45
N GLN A 180 -39.14 11.03 -0.16
CA GLN A 180 -40.17 11.66 0.67
C GLN A 180 -39.97 13.17 0.76
N ARG A 181 -38.72 13.63 0.94
CA ARG A 181 -38.41 15.06 0.99
C ARG A 181 -38.77 15.78 -0.31
N LEU A 182 -38.45 15.18 -1.47
CA LEU A 182 -38.82 15.73 -2.78
C LEU A 182 -40.34 15.75 -2.98
N GLU A 183 -41.05 14.74 -2.48
CA GLU A 183 -42.51 14.67 -2.59
C GLU A 183 -43.20 15.73 -1.73
N VAL A 184 -42.73 15.93 -0.49
CA VAL A 184 -43.20 17.02 0.39
C VAL A 184 -42.94 18.37 -0.26
N GLU A 185 -41.73 18.62 -0.77
CA GLU A 185 -41.41 19.88 -1.46
C GLU A 185 -42.29 20.12 -2.69
N ARG A 186 -42.61 19.04 -3.44
CA ARG A 186 -43.53 19.13 -4.58
C ARG A 186 -44.95 19.48 -4.12
N GLN A 187 -45.44 18.86 -3.05
CA GLN A 187 -46.76 19.14 -2.48
C GLN A 187 -46.83 20.58 -1.96
N GLU A 188 -45.83 21.05 -1.22
CA GLU A 188 -45.74 22.42 -0.72
C GLU A 188 -45.77 23.44 -1.87
N LYS A 189 -44.98 23.22 -2.94
CA LYS A 189 -45.01 24.08 -4.13
C LYS A 189 -46.37 24.09 -4.81
N THR A 190 -47.03 22.94 -4.88
CA THR A 190 -48.36 22.82 -5.48
C THR A 190 -49.40 23.58 -4.64
N MET A 191 -49.40 23.39 -3.32
CA MET A 191 -50.30 24.11 -2.41
C MET A 191 -50.05 25.62 -2.44
N MET A 192 -48.79 26.07 -2.46
CA MET A 192 -48.43 27.48 -2.57
C MET A 192 -48.91 28.08 -3.90
N PHE A 193 -48.75 27.34 -4.99
CA PHE A 193 -49.25 27.77 -6.31
C PHE A 193 -50.78 27.87 -6.35
N ASP A 194 -51.49 26.93 -5.74
CA ASP A 194 -52.95 26.97 -5.62
C ASP A 194 -53.44 28.12 -4.73
N LEU A 195 -52.72 28.44 -3.65
CA LEU A 195 -52.98 29.63 -2.83
C LEU A 195 -52.78 30.91 -3.62
N LEU A 196 -51.65 31.05 -4.34
CA LEU A 196 -51.39 32.21 -5.20
C LEU A 196 -52.47 32.39 -6.27
N LYS A 197 -52.95 31.30 -6.89
CA LYS A 197 -54.08 31.35 -7.82
C LYS A 197 -55.37 31.88 -7.18
N LYS A 198 -55.64 31.59 -5.91
CA LYS A 198 -56.82 32.11 -5.20
C LYS A 198 -56.72 33.61 -4.89
N PHE A 199 -55.51 34.14 -4.72
CA PHE A 199 -55.27 35.57 -4.46
C PHE A 199 -55.22 36.43 -5.73
N ILE A 200 -55.09 35.83 -6.92
CA ILE A 200 -55.06 36.54 -8.23
C ILE A 200 -56.48 36.65 -8.85
N LYS A 201 -57.53 36.48 -8.04
CA LYS A 201 -58.94 36.65 -8.43
C LYS A 201 -59.56 37.76 -7.59
#